data_AF-A0A1I0LHH6-F1
#
_entry.id   AF-A0A1I0LHH6-F1
#
_cell.length_a   1.000
_cell.length_b   1.000
_cell.length_c   1.000
_cell.angle_alpha   90.00
_cell.angle_beta   90.00
_cell.angle_gamma   90.00
#
_symmetry.space_group_name_H-M   'P 1'
#
loop_
_entity.id
_entity.type
_entity.pdbx_description
1 polymer ?
#
loop_
_entity_poly.entity_id
_entity_poly.type
_entity_poly.pdbx_seq_one_letter_code
_entity_poly.pdbx_strand_id
1 'polypeptide(L)'
;MASPSQQGYRAVFSGLRTRSSKADASLDALIELHDHLSDVFYREGNPLGRDQYGEELAKNRFKIEDAVFGAFRNHLDELEYLRDGLRDNARNYEDAEGYGETGDLSGPDAPRFGDPPGDDPSYPEGW
;
A
#
# COMPACT_ATOMS: atom_id res chain seq x y z
N MET A 1 15.68 -34.90 1.95
CA MET A 1 15.02 -33.80 1.23
C MET A 1 15.25 -32.53 2.04
N ALA A 2 15.94 -31.54 1.47
CA ALA A 2 16.22 -30.28 2.15
C ALA A 2 14.97 -29.40 2.12
N SER A 3 14.48 -28.97 3.29
CA SER A 3 13.39 -28.01 3.38
C SER A 3 13.78 -26.73 2.63
N PRO A 4 12.88 -26.13 1.81
CA PRO A 4 13.17 -24.87 1.16
C PRO A 4 13.52 -23.83 2.22
N SER A 5 14.60 -23.10 1.98
CA SER A 5 15.17 -22.17 2.95
C SER A 5 14.17 -21.07 3.29
N GLN A 6 13.78 -20.99 4.57
CA GLN A 6 13.04 -19.88 5.18
C GLN A 6 13.66 -18.49 4.90
N GLN A 7 14.89 -18.45 4.37
CA GLN A 7 15.58 -17.22 3.95
C GLN A 7 14.92 -16.54 2.74
N GLY A 8 14.23 -17.27 1.87
CA GLY A 8 13.59 -16.69 0.68
C GLY A 8 12.42 -15.76 1.02
N TYR A 9 11.55 -16.18 1.95
CA TYR A 9 10.34 -15.43 2.33
C TYR A 9 10.66 -14.13 3.09
N ARG A 10 11.65 -14.17 4.01
CA ARG A 10 12.12 -12.98 4.74
C ARG A 10 12.68 -11.87 3.84
N ALA A 11 13.34 -12.22 2.73
CA ALA A 11 13.86 -11.25 1.77
C ALA A 11 12.73 -10.54 1.00
N VAL A 12 11.64 -11.26 0.68
CA VAL A 12 10.45 -10.69 0.01
C VAL A 12 9.70 -9.75 0.97
N PHE A 13 9.54 -10.14 2.22
CA PHE A 13 8.86 -9.36 3.26
C PHE A 13 9.55 -8.02 3.55
N SER A 14 10.88 -8.04 3.75
CA SER A 14 11.67 -6.80 3.95
C SER A 14 11.63 -5.88 2.72
N GLY A 15 11.56 -6.45 1.52
CA GLY A 15 11.34 -5.72 0.28
C GLY A 15 9.97 -5.02 0.22
N LEU A 16 8.89 -5.69 0.63
CA LEU A 16 7.53 -5.12 0.69
C LEU A 16 7.44 -3.96 1.67
N ARG A 17 7.98 -4.12 2.89
CA ARG A 17 8.04 -3.04 3.90
C ARG A 17 8.83 -1.83 3.40
N THR A 18 9.99 -2.07 2.80
CA THR A 18 10.82 -0.98 2.24
C THR A 18 10.07 -0.23 1.15
N ARG A 19 9.35 -0.93 0.27
CA ARG A 19 8.54 -0.29 -0.78
C ARG A 19 7.35 0.47 -0.23
N SER A 20 6.65 -0.07 0.77
CA SER A 20 5.57 0.66 1.47
C SER A 20 6.09 1.96 2.10
N SER A 21 7.24 1.92 2.77
CA SER A 21 7.81 3.12 3.39
C SER A 21 8.23 4.18 2.37
N LYS A 22 8.69 3.76 1.19
CA LYS A 22 8.96 4.69 0.08
C LYS A 22 7.67 5.31 -0.47
N ALA A 23 6.60 4.52 -0.58
CA ALA A 23 5.29 5.04 -0.98
C ALA A 23 4.77 6.06 0.04
N ASP A 24 4.91 5.80 1.35
CA ASP A 24 4.56 6.77 2.41
C ASP A 24 5.31 8.10 2.22
N ALA A 25 6.64 8.05 2.04
CA ALA A 25 7.44 9.26 1.83
C ALA A 25 7.07 10.02 0.55
N SER A 26 6.71 9.32 -0.53
CA SER A 26 6.24 9.94 -1.77
C SER A 26 4.88 10.61 -1.61
N LEU A 27 3.98 9.99 -0.84
CA LEU A 27 2.66 10.51 -0.55
C LEU A 27 2.75 11.79 0.28
N ASP A 28 3.55 11.79 1.35
CA ASP A 28 3.79 12.98 2.19
C ASP A 28 4.34 14.15 1.35
N ALA A 29 5.33 13.89 0.50
CA ALA A 29 5.92 14.91 -0.37
C ALA A 29 4.93 15.48 -1.40
N LEU A 30 4.03 14.64 -1.93
CA LEU A 30 3.00 15.08 -2.88
C LEU A 30 1.90 15.90 -2.21
N ILE A 31 1.51 15.56 -0.98
CA ILE A 31 0.59 16.37 -0.17
C ILE A 31 1.20 17.75 0.09
N GLU A 32 2.45 17.79 0.55
CA GLU A 32 3.13 19.07 0.81
C GLU A 32 3.22 19.94 -0.45
N LEU A 33 3.55 19.33 -1.60
CA LEU A 33 3.61 20.03 -2.87
C LEU A 33 2.23 20.53 -3.33
N HIS A 34 1.20 19.71 -3.18
CA HIS A 34 -0.19 20.09 -3.48
C HIS A 34 -0.61 21.31 -2.66
N ASP A 35 -0.38 21.28 -1.34
CA ASP A 35 -0.77 22.35 -0.44
C ASP A 35 0.01 23.63 -0.72
N HIS A 36 1.30 23.53 -1.03
CA HIS A 36 2.11 24.67 -1.44
C HIS A 36 1.61 25.30 -2.75
N LEU A 37 1.30 24.49 -3.77
CA LEU A 37 0.72 24.97 -5.02
C LEU A 37 -0.63 25.64 -4.80
N SER A 38 -1.49 25.06 -3.96
CA SER A 38 -2.79 25.64 -3.59
C SER A 38 -2.64 27.00 -2.94
N ASP A 39 -1.68 27.15 -2.01
CA ASP A 39 -1.40 28.44 -1.36
C ASP A 39 -0.85 29.48 -2.35
N VAL A 40 0.02 29.09 -3.28
CA VAL A 40 0.50 29.97 -4.36
C VAL A 40 -0.65 30.40 -5.26
N PHE A 41 -1.51 29.47 -5.70
CA PHE A 41 -2.68 29.82 -6.52
C PHE A 41 -3.60 30.78 -5.76
N TYR A 42 -3.83 30.58 -4.46
CA TYR A 42 -4.68 31.44 -3.65
C TYR A 42 -4.11 32.84 -3.46
N ARG A 43 -2.81 32.96 -3.15
CA ARG A 43 -2.13 34.25 -2.90
C ARG A 43 -1.87 35.04 -4.17
N GLU A 44 -1.43 34.35 -5.21
CA GLU A 44 -0.94 34.97 -6.45
C GLU A 44 -1.99 34.93 -7.57
N GLY A 45 -3.22 34.50 -7.30
CA GLY A 45 -4.25 34.15 -8.28
C GLY A 45 -4.66 35.22 -9.32
N ASN A 46 -4.01 36.38 -9.33
CA ASN A 46 -4.06 37.32 -10.45
C ASN A 46 -2.70 38.02 -10.70
N PRO A 47 -1.66 37.29 -11.14
CA PRO A 47 -0.31 37.84 -11.22
C PRO A 47 -0.06 38.68 -12.49
N LEU A 48 -0.98 38.64 -13.46
CA LEU A 48 -0.76 39.18 -14.82
C LEU A 48 -1.39 40.56 -15.08
N GLY A 49 -1.95 41.20 -14.05
CA GLY A 49 -2.52 42.53 -14.18
C GLY A 49 -3.78 42.57 -15.06
N ARG A 50 -4.25 43.78 -15.40
CA ARG A 50 -5.48 44.02 -16.17
C ARG A 50 -5.24 44.09 -17.68
N ASP A 51 -4.26 43.35 -18.19
CA ASP A 51 -4.07 43.27 -19.63
C ASP A 51 -5.00 42.20 -20.24
N GLN A 52 -5.08 42.19 -21.57
CA GLN A 52 -5.93 41.25 -22.30
C GLN A 52 -5.55 39.77 -22.01
N TYR A 53 -4.29 39.52 -21.65
CA TYR A 53 -3.81 38.18 -21.34
C TYR A 53 -4.20 37.75 -19.92
N GLY A 54 -4.15 38.65 -18.95
CA GLY A 54 -4.62 38.44 -17.58
C GLY A 54 -6.12 38.20 -17.50
N GLU A 55 -6.93 38.89 -18.31
CA GLU A 55 -8.38 38.64 -18.39
C GLU A 55 -8.70 37.27 -19.00
N GLU A 56 -8.00 36.87 -20.06
CA GLU A 56 -8.16 35.54 -20.66
C GLU A 56 -7.65 34.43 -19.74
N LEU A 57 -6.57 34.66 -19.00
CA LEU A 57 -6.08 33.70 -18.01
C LEU A 57 -7.06 33.59 -16.84
N ALA A 58 -7.64 34.70 -16.36
CA ALA A 58 -8.66 34.68 -15.30
C ALA A 58 -9.89 33.84 -15.69
N LYS A 59 -10.30 33.90 -16.96
CA LYS A 59 -11.40 33.07 -17.50
C LYS A 59 -11.07 31.57 -17.55
N ASN A 60 -9.80 31.19 -17.66
CA ASN A 60 -9.39 29.79 -17.79
C ASN A 60 -8.68 29.24 -16.55
N ARG A 61 -8.35 30.10 -15.57
CA ARG A 61 -7.63 29.75 -14.34
C ARG A 61 -8.27 28.58 -13.61
N PHE A 62 -9.60 28.62 -13.44
CA PHE A 62 -10.31 27.54 -12.75
C PHE A 62 -10.18 26.18 -13.45
N LYS A 63 -10.08 26.15 -14.79
CA LYS A 63 -9.91 24.89 -15.54
C LYS A 63 -8.50 24.35 -15.41
N ILE A 64 -7.51 25.24 -15.39
CA ILE A 64 -6.11 24.87 -15.17
C ILE A 64 -5.93 24.36 -13.74
N GLU A 65 -6.50 25.07 -12.77
CA GLU A 65 -6.50 24.70 -11.36
C GLU A 65 -7.15 23.32 -11.14
N ASP A 66 -8.34 23.10 -11.71
CA ASP A 66 -9.06 21.83 -11.64
C ASP A 66 -8.29 20.68 -12.29
N ALA A 67 -7.69 20.90 -13.47
CA ALA A 67 -6.90 19.88 -14.15
C ALA A 67 -5.62 19.52 -13.38
N VAL A 68 -4.91 20.50 -12.83
CA VAL A 68 -3.69 20.28 -12.05
C VAL A 68 -4.01 19.55 -10.75
N PHE A 69 -4.97 20.05 -9.96
CA PHE A 69 -5.30 19.41 -8.69
C PHE A 69 -6.02 18.08 -8.87
N GLY A 70 -6.78 17.90 -9.95
CA GLY A 70 -7.33 16.61 -10.34
C GLY A 70 -6.22 15.58 -10.62
N ALA A 71 -5.17 15.96 -11.35
CA ALA A 71 -4.03 15.08 -11.59
C ALA A 71 -3.28 14.71 -10.28
N PHE A 72 -3.09 15.68 -9.37
CA PHE A 72 -2.51 15.41 -8.05
C PHE A 72 -3.33 14.41 -7.24
N ARG A 73 -4.66 14.60 -7.17
CA ARG A 73 -5.56 13.69 -6.46
C ARG A 73 -5.51 12.27 -7.01
N ASN A 74 -5.62 12.13 -8.34
CA ASN A 74 -5.54 10.82 -8.98
C ASN A 74 -4.22 10.11 -8.65
N HIS A 75 -3.09 10.84 -8.64
CA HIS A 75 -1.80 10.25 -8.33
C HIS A 75 -1.65 9.89 -6.84
N LEU A 76 -2.21 10.71 -5.94
CA LEU A 76 -2.28 10.37 -4.51
C LEU A 76 -3.11 9.12 -4.27
N ASP A 77 -4.29 9.00 -4.90
CA ASP A 77 -5.17 7.84 -4.80
C ASP A 77 -4.45 6.55 -5.28
N GLU A 78 -3.70 6.64 -6.39
CA GLU A 78 -2.89 5.52 -6.89
C GLU A 78 -1.80 5.08 -5.90
N LEU A 79 -1.11 6.03 -5.27
CA LEU A 79 -0.06 5.75 -4.29
C LEU A 79 -0.63 5.17 -2.99
N GLU A 80 -1.79 5.67 -2.53
CA GLU A 80 -2.53 5.11 -1.40
C GLU A 80 -2.93 3.66 -1.66
N TYR A 81 -3.52 3.40 -2.82
CA TYR A 81 -3.90 2.07 -3.23
C TYR A 81 -2.70 1.11 -3.28
N LEU A 82 -1.58 1.56 -3.86
CA LEU A 82 -0.34 0.77 -3.91
C LEU A 82 0.20 0.49 -2.51
N ARG A 83 0.26 1.50 -1.64
CA ARG A 83 0.72 1.38 -0.26
C ARG A 83 -0.10 0.34 0.49
N ASP A 84 -1.42 0.44 0.41
CA ASP A 84 -2.32 -0.43 1.16
C ASP A 84 -2.23 -1.87 0.64
N GLY A 85 -2.16 -2.07 -0.68
CA GLY A 85 -1.91 -3.38 -1.27
C GLY A 85 -0.56 -4.00 -0.88
N LEU A 86 0.50 -3.20 -0.72
CA LEU A 86 1.79 -3.69 -0.23
C LEU A 86 1.73 -4.09 1.25
N ARG A 87 0.99 -3.34 2.07
CA ARG A 87 0.80 -3.63 3.51
C ARG A 87 -0.01 -4.91 3.71
N ASP A 88 -1.09 -5.07 2.95
CA ASP A 88 -1.92 -6.28 3.05
C ASP A 88 -1.17 -7.52 2.57
N ASN A 89 -0.39 -7.42 1.49
CA ASN A 89 0.49 -8.51 1.07
C ASN A 89 1.52 -8.86 2.15
N ALA A 90 2.15 -7.85 2.79
CA ALA A 90 3.10 -8.10 3.87
C ALA A 90 2.44 -8.84 5.05
N ARG A 91 1.23 -8.44 5.47
CA ARG A 91 0.46 -9.12 6.52
C ARG A 91 0.13 -10.55 6.15
N ASN A 92 -0.34 -10.81 4.93
CA ASN A 92 -0.64 -12.17 4.47
C ASN A 92 0.58 -13.09 4.51
N TYR A 93 1.77 -12.57 4.18
CA TYR A 93 3.02 -13.34 4.31
C TYR A 93 3.41 -13.57 5.77
N GLU A 94 3.22 -12.58 6.65
CA GLU A 94 3.47 -12.71 8.10
C GLU A 94 2.55 -13.77 8.72
N ASP A 95 1.26 -13.76 8.38
CA ASP A 95 0.30 -14.77 8.83
C ASP A 95 0.69 -16.17 8.32
N ALA A 96 1.06 -16.30 7.05
CA ALA A 96 1.49 -17.57 6.47
C ALA A 96 2.76 -18.14 7.13
N GLU A 97 3.71 -17.28 7.53
CA GLU A 97 4.88 -17.71 8.33
C GLU A 97 4.46 -18.17 9.74
N GLY A 98 3.53 -17.46 10.39
CA GLY A 98 3.00 -17.84 11.71
C GLY A 98 2.25 -19.17 11.74
N TYR A 99 1.49 -19.51 10.69
CA TYR A 99 0.84 -20.81 10.52
C TYR A 99 1.82 -21.96 10.18
N GLY A 100 3.02 -21.64 9.69
CA GLY A 100 4.08 -22.60 9.43
C GLY A 100 4.89 -23.00 10.68
N GLU A 101 4.77 -22.23 11.77
CA GLU A 101 5.55 -22.42 13.00
C GLU A 101 4.80 -23.24 14.07
N THR A 102 3.57 -23.70 13.82
CA THR A 102 2.87 -24.73 14.62
C THR A 102 3.17 -26.15 14.14
N GLY A 103 4.42 -26.39 13.73
CA GLY A 103 4.96 -27.71 13.42
C GLY A 103 5.86 -28.26 14.52
N ASP A 104 5.69 -27.82 15.78
CA ASP A 104 6.34 -28.46 16.92
C ASP A 104 5.56 -29.73 17.32
N LEU A 105 5.78 -30.80 16.57
CA LEU A 105 5.36 -32.17 16.94
C LEU A 105 6.26 -32.75 18.06
N SER A 106 6.68 -31.93 19.02
CA SER A 106 7.46 -32.35 20.20
C SER A 106 6.70 -32.16 21.51
N GLY A 107 5.40 -31.87 21.45
CA GLY A 107 4.52 -31.95 22.61
C GLY A 107 4.25 -33.40 23.03
N PRO A 108 4.04 -33.69 24.33
CA PRO A 108 3.77 -35.03 24.83
C PRO A 108 2.47 -35.67 24.28
N ASP A 109 1.67 -34.90 23.55
CA ASP A 109 0.39 -35.28 22.93
C ASP A 109 0.48 -35.49 21.41
N ALA A 110 1.67 -35.68 20.84
CA ALA A 110 1.80 -36.00 19.42
C ALA A 110 1.11 -37.35 19.11
N PRO A 111 0.25 -37.41 18.07
CA PRO A 111 -0.48 -38.63 17.73
C PRO A 111 0.52 -39.75 17.39
N ARG A 112 0.39 -40.88 18.08
CA ARG A 112 1.21 -42.06 17.81
C ARG A 112 0.78 -42.64 16.48
N PHE A 113 1.75 -42.90 15.61
CA PHE A 113 1.56 -43.63 14.37
C PHE A 113 0.82 -44.95 14.65
N GLY A 114 -0.47 -45.01 14.30
CA GLY A 114 -1.33 -46.17 14.53
C GLY A 114 -2.74 -45.87 15.04
N ASP A 115 -3.03 -44.65 15.51
CA ASP A 115 -4.40 -44.29 15.86
C ASP A 115 -5.24 -44.02 14.59
N PRO A 116 -6.46 -44.56 14.49
CA PRO A 116 -7.36 -44.25 13.38
C PRO A 116 -7.65 -42.75 13.37
N PRO A 117 -7.80 -42.13 12.19
CA PRO A 117 -8.15 -40.71 12.13
C PRO A 117 -9.46 -40.52 12.88
N GLY A 118 -9.38 -39.80 14.01
CA GLY A 118 -10.56 -39.32 14.71
C GLY A 118 -11.30 -38.37 13.78
N ASP A 119 -12.61 -38.51 13.70
CA ASP A 119 -13.52 -37.60 13.01
C ASP A 119 -13.37 -36.19 13.60
N ASP A 120 -12.44 -35.40 13.05
CA ASP A 120 -12.31 -33.98 13.35
C ASP A 120 -13.25 -33.20 12.43
N PRO A 121 -14.32 -32.57 12.96
CA PRO A 121 -15.30 -31.82 12.18
C PRO A 121 -14.76 -30.49 11.61
N SER A 122 -13.46 -30.19 11.77
CA SER A 122 -12.87 -28.89 11.43
C SER A 122 -12.44 -28.72 9.96
N TYR A 123 -12.55 -29.77 9.14
CA TYR A 123 -12.29 -29.67 7.70
C TYR A 123 -13.60 -29.75 6.90
N PRO A 124 -14.11 -28.64 6.34
CA PRO A 124 -15.10 -28.72 5.28
C PRO A 124 -14.40 -29.24 4.01
N GLU A 125 -14.76 -30.45 3.59
CA GLU A 125 -14.41 -30.96 2.26
C GLU A 125 -14.97 -30.03 1.17
N GLY A 126 -14.14 -29.69 0.19
CA GLY A 126 -14.59 -29.26 -1.13
C GLY A 126 -14.08 -27.89 -1.57
N TRP A 127 -12.89 -27.88 -2.20
CA TRP A 127 -12.60 -27.16 -3.44
C TRP A 127 -11.59 -27.97 -4.25
#